data_AF-A0A662RLZ3-F1
#
_entry.id   AF-A0A662RLZ3-F1
#
_cell.length_a   1.000
_cell.length_b   1.000
_cell.length_c   1.000
_cell.angle_alpha   90.00
_cell.angle_beta   90.00
_cell.angle_gamma   90.00
#
_symmetry.space_group_name_H-M   'P 1'
#
loop_
_entity.id
_entity.type
_entity.pdbx_description
1 polymer ?
#
loop_
_entity_poly.entity_id
_entity_poly.type
_entity_poly.pdbx_seq_one_letter_code
_entity_poly.pdbx_strand_id
1 'polypeptide(L)'
;MKPTAWAGVSVFLVGLVIMGAYSMYPLFKPDIEELTILLGIKISVAMMGIGAAILIITMSFDRYKEWKKMKEEIREEDLRP
;
A
#
# COMPACT_ATOMS: atom_id res chain seq x y z
N MET A 1 -9.96 -7.57 -8.35
CA MET A 1 -8.81 -6.66 -8.14
C MET A 1 -7.76 -6.91 -9.22
N LYS A 2 -7.18 -5.86 -9.79
CA LYS A 2 -6.10 -5.98 -10.77
C LYS A 2 -4.86 -6.65 -10.15
N PRO A 3 -4.03 -7.36 -10.93
CA PRO A 3 -2.79 -7.95 -10.43
C PRO A 3 -1.86 -6.90 -9.80
N THR A 4 -1.91 -5.65 -10.26
CA THR A 4 -1.17 -4.52 -9.68
C THR A 4 -1.59 -4.18 -8.26
N ALA A 5 -2.89 -4.31 -7.94
CA ALA A 5 -3.39 -4.12 -6.57
C ALA A 5 -2.88 -5.24 -5.65
N TRP A 6 -2.90 -6.48 -6.12
CA TRP A 6 -2.33 -7.61 -5.39
C TRP A 6 -0.83 -7.45 -5.13
N ALA A 7 -0.07 -6.94 -6.11
CA ALA A 7 1.35 -6.61 -5.92
C ALA A 7 1.54 -5.56 -4.81
N GLY A 8 0.72 -4.50 -4.79
CA GLY A 8 0.75 -3.48 -3.72
C GLY A 8 0.45 -4.06 -2.34
N VAL A 9 -0.57 -4.94 -2.24
CA VAL A 9 -0.90 -5.65 -1.00
C VAL A 9 0.26 -6.53 -0.54
N SER A 10 0.85 -7.33 -1.44
CA SER A 10 1.97 -8.21 -1.11
C SER A 10 3.18 -7.43 -0.58
N VAL A 11 3.57 -6.34 -1.26
CA VAL A 11 4.70 -5.50 -0.81
C VAL A 11 4.41 -4.89 0.56
N PHE A 12 3.19 -4.41 0.78
CA PHE A 12 2.78 -3.86 2.09
C PHE A 12 2.85 -4.90 3.20
N LEU A 13 2.31 -6.10 2.96
CA LEU A 13 2.30 -7.20 3.93
C LEU A 13 3.71 -7.69 4.25
N VAL A 14 4.60 -7.78 3.27
CA VAL A 14 6.01 -8.13 3.49
C VAL A 14 6.68 -7.10 4.39
N GLY A 15 6.45 -5.81 4.15
CA GLY A 15 6.94 -4.75 5.05
C GLY A 15 6.42 -4.93 6.49
N LEU A 16 5.15 -5.28 6.66
CA LEU A 16 4.54 -5.52 7.97
C LEU A 16 5.19 -6.71 8.70
N VAL A 17 5.44 -7.81 7.99
CA VAL A 17 6.12 -9.00 8.55
C VAL A 17 7.55 -8.67 8.97
N ILE A 18 8.31 -7.93 8.14
CA ILE A 18 9.67 -7.51 8.47
C ILE A 18 9.66 -6.63 9.71
N MET A 19 8.72 -5.69 9.81
CA MET A 19 8.59 -4.82 10.97
C MET A 19 8.30 -5.60 12.26
N GLY A 20 7.40 -6.58 12.20
CA GLY A 20 7.11 -7.48 13.32
C GLY A 20 8.32 -8.33 13.72
N ALA A 21 9.07 -8.84 12.75
CA ALA A 21 10.27 -9.62 13.03
C ALA A 21 11.36 -8.77 13.71
N TYR A 22 11.67 -7.58 13.17
CA TYR A 22 12.70 -6.71 13.72
C TYR A 22 12.31 -6.06 15.05
N SER A 23 11.02 -5.84 15.33
CA SER A 23 10.57 -5.33 16.62
C SER A 23 10.62 -6.39 17.73
N MET A 24 10.40 -7.66 17.40
CA MET A 24 10.50 -8.78 18.35
C MET A 24 11.92 -9.32 18.51
N TYR A 25 12.79 -9.12 17.52
CA TYR A 25 14.16 -9.63 17.52
C TYR A 25 14.98 -9.31 18.80
N PRO A 26 14.91 -8.10 19.40
CA PRO A 26 15.65 -7.76 20.61
C PRO A 26 15.26 -8.62 21.83
N LEU A 27 14.03 -9.15 21.85
CA LEU A 27 13.56 -10.04 22.92
C LEU A 27 14.29 -11.39 22.91
N PHE A 28 14.75 -11.83 21.74
CA PHE A 28 15.45 -13.11 21.56
C PHE A 28 16.96 -12.95 21.48
N LYS A 29 17.46 -11.78 21.06
CA LYS A 29 18.88 -11.45 21.00
C LYS A 29 19.11 -10.02 21.51
N PRO A 30 19.33 -9.84 22.83
CA PRO A 30 19.50 -8.53 23.43
C PRO A 30 20.82 -7.85 23.04
N ASP A 31 21.85 -8.62 22.67
CA ASP A 31 23.19 -8.09 22.34
C ASP A 31 23.32 -7.60 20.88
N ILE A 32 22.22 -7.53 20.13
CA ILE A 32 22.27 -7.04 18.75
C ILE A 32 22.45 -5.52 18.72
N GLU A 33 23.22 -5.03 17.74
CA GLU A 33 23.36 -3.59 17.53
C GLU A 33 22.01 -2.92 17.23
N GLU A 34 21.70 -1.86 17.98
CA GLU A 34 20.54 -0.99 17.72
C GLU A 34 20.50 -0.49 16.27
N LEU A 35 21.67 -0.25 15.67
CA LEU A 35 21.80 0.18 14.28
C LEU A 35 21.14 -0.83 13.32
N THR A 36 21.31 -2.13 13.58
CA THR A 36 20.75 -3.20 12.74
C THR A 36 19.22 -3.26 12.87
N ILE A 37 18.70 -3.10 14.10
CA ILE A 37 17.25 -3.05 14.37
C ILE A 37 16.64 -1.83 13.68
N LEU A 38 17.25 -0.65 13.87
CA LEU A 38 16.78 0.60 13.29
C LEU A 38 16.77 0.56 11.75
N LEU A 39 17.80 -0.06 11.15
CA LEU A 39 17.88 -0.24 9.70
C LEU A 39 16.76 -1.16 9.19
N GLY A 40 16.50 -2.27 9.88
CA GLY A 40 15.40 -3.17 9.56
C GLY A 40 14.03 -2.49 9.60
N ILE A 41 13.78 -1.68 10.64
CA ILE A 41 12.55 -0.89 10.79
C ILE A 41 12.43 0.18 9.69
N LYS A 42 13.53 0.86 9.34
CA LYS A 42 13.51 1.85 8.25
C LYS A 42 13.16 1.22 6.90
N ILE A 43 13.74 0.04 6.59
CA ILE A 43 13.42 -0.70 5.36
C ILE A 43 11.95 -1.14 5.37
N SER A 44 11.45 -1.65 6.49
CA SER A 44 10.05 -2.10 6.58
C SER A 44 9.07 -0.95 6.36
N VAL A 45 9.30 0.21 6.97
CA VAL A 45 8.48 1.41 6.78
C VAL A 45 8.53 1.88 5.33
N ALA A 46 9.71 1.87 4.70
CA ALA A 46 9.84 2.22 3.29
C ALA A 46 9.04 1.27 2.37
N MET A 47 9.12 -0.05 2.60
CA MET A 47 8.35 -1.04 1.85
C MET A 47 6.85 -0.85 2.04
N MET A 48 6.39 -0.62 3.27
CA MET A 48 4.98 -0.30 3.54
C MET A 48 4.54 0.97 2.83
N GLY A 49 5.36 2.03 2.83
CA GLY A 49 5.08 3.28 2.12
C GLY A 49 4.91 3.06 0.61
N ILE A 50 5.80 2.29 0.00
CA ILE A 50 5.72 1.94 -1.44
C ILE A 50 4.46 1.11 -1.72
N GLY A 51 4.19 0.07 -0.92
CA GLY A 51 2.99 -0.76 -1.06
C GLY A 51 1.70 0.07 -0.96
N ALA A 52 1.63 0.95 0.02
CA ALA A 52 0.50 1.87 0.20
C ALA A 52 0.34 2.83 -0.97
N ALA A 53 1.44 3.41 -1.48
CA ALA A 53 1.40 4.31 -2.64
C ALA A 53 0.85 3.60 -3.89
N ILE A 54 1.29 2.37 -4.16
CA ILE A 54 0.78 1.55 -5.28
C ILE A 54 -0.73 1.33 -5.15
N LEU A 55 -1.21 1.01 -3.95
CA LEU A 55 -2.64 0.79 -3.69
C LEU A 55 -3.46 2.07 -3.90
N ILE A 56 -3.02 3.20 -3.34
CA ILE A 56 -3.69 4.49 -3.49
C ILE A 56 -3.77 4.89 -4.96
N ILE A 57 -2.66 4.77 -5.70
CA ILE A 57 -2.62 5.10 -7.13
C ILE A 57 -3.60 4.20 -7.89
N THR A 58 -3.55 2.88 -7.65
CA THR A 58 -4.42 1.93 -8.36
C THR A 58 -5.90 2.22 -8.10
N MET A 59 -6.28 2.45 -6.84
CA MET A 59 -7.65 2.81 -6.47
C MET A 59 -8.08 4.15 -7.05
N SER A 60 -7.19 5.14 -7.07
CA SER A 60 -7.48 6.47 -7.64
C SER A 60 -7.75 6.39 -9.14
N PHE A 61 -6.99 5.58 -9.88
CA PHE A 61 -7.23 5.35 -11.30
C PHE A 61 -8.55 4.62 -11.57
N ASP A 62 -8.87 3.60 -10.78
CA ASP A 62 -10.15 2.89 -10.92
C ASP A 62 -11.33 3.82 -10.63
N ARG A 63 -11.23 4.62 -9.57
CA ARG A 63 -12.23 5.64 -9.22
C ARG A 63 -12.40 6.70 -10.30
N TYR A 64 -11.31 7.18 -10.88
CA TYR A 64 -11.36 8.16 -11.96
C TYR A 64 -12.05 7.58 -13.21
N LYS A 65 -11.74 6.33 -13.57
CA LYS A 65 -12.36 5.64 -14.70
C LYS A 65 -13.86 5.45 -14.49
N GLU A 66 -14.28 5.04 -13.29
CA GLU A 66 -15.70 4.94 -12.93
C GLU A 66 -16.42 6.28 -13.05
N TRP A 67 -15.84 7.35 -12.49
CA TRP A 67 -16.41 8.69 -12.57
C TRP A 67 -16.57 9.18 -14.01
N LYS A 68 -15.55 8.95 -14.85
CA LYS A 68 -15.62 9.28 -16.28
C LYS A 68 -16.73 8.50 -16.99
N LYS A 69 -16.86 7.20 -16.71
CA LYS A 69 -17.93 6.36 -17.28
C LYS A 69 -19.32 6.84 -16.88
N MET A 70 -19.52 7.21 -15.61
CA MET A 70 -20.80 7.78 -15.14
C MET A 70 -21.16 9.08 -15.87
N LYS A 71 -20.18 9.95 -16.12
CA LYS A 71 -20.42 11.18 -16.90
C LYS A 71 -20.74 10.94 -18.36
N GLU A 72 -20.21 9.87 -18.95
CA GLU A 72 -20.46 9.52 -20.35
C GLU A 72 -21.78 8.75 -20.55
N GLU A 73 -22.21 7.96 -19.56
CA GLU A 73 -23.47 7.18 -19.61
C GLU A 73 -24.72 8.01 -19.29
N ILE A 74 -24.60 9.13 -18.57
CA ILE A 74 -25.72 10.05 -18.32
C ILE A 74 -25.77 11.05 -19.47
N ARG A 75 -26.75 10.91 -20.39
CA ARG A 75 -26.99 11.93 -21.42
C ARG A 75 -27.43 13.23 -20.75
N GLU A 76 -26.91 14.37 -21.21
CA GLU A 76 -27.37 15.71 -20.75
C GLU A 76 -28.90 15.89 -20.92
N GLU A 77 -29.51 15.11 -21.81
CA GLU A 77 -30.94 15.05 -22.08
C GLU A 77 -31.73 14.41 -20.92
N ASP A 78 -31.15 13.45 -20.19
CA ASP A 78 -31.76 12.79 -19.02
C ASP A 78 -31.59 13.62 -17.73
N LEU A 79 -30.74 14.66 -17.76
CA LEU A 79 -30.48 15.58 -16.65
C LEU A 79 -31.36 16.84 -16.68
N ARG A 80 -32.17 17.03 -17.72
CA ARG A 80 -33.15 18.11 -17.78
C ARG A 80 -34.47 17.61 -17.17
N PRO A 81 -35.12 18.40 -16.29
CA PRO A 81 -36.41 18.03 -15.71
C PRO A 81 -37.51 17.91 -16.77
#